data_AF-A0A1D9P197-F1
#
_entry.id   AF-A0A1D9P197-F1
#
_cell.length_a   1.000
_cell.length_b   1.000
_cell.length_c   1.000
_cell.angle_alpha   90.00
_cell.angle_beta   90.00
_cell.angle_gamma   90.00
#
_symmetry.space_group_name_H-M   'P 1'
#
loop_
_entity.id
_entity.type
_entity.pdbx_description
1 polymer ?
#
loop_
_entity_poly.entity_id
_entity_poly.type
_entity_poly.pdbx_seq_one_letter_code
_entity_poly.pdbx_strand_id
1 'polypeptide(L)' 'MKDFRIEFTNERIIPSGGLAVVGAILGKSDFVKRLNRMDVTPNRSQHQIKNGDILLTYTGMQCMGKPQFEAALQGNMSTK' A
#
# COMPACT_ATOMS: atom_id res chain seq x y z
N MET A 1 -13.07 -11.57 19.68
CA MET A 1 -11.78 -11.07 19.17
C MET A 1 -10.96 -12.30 18.80
N LYS A 2 -10.56 -12.47 17.53
CA LYS A 2 -9.78 -13.66 17.11
C LYS A 2 -8.31 -13.38 17.40
N ASP A 3 -7.68 -14.22 18.23
CA ASP A 3 -6.25 -14.15 18.52
C ASP A 3 -5.44 -14.35 17.24
N PHE A 4 -4.55 -13.40 16.96
CA PHE A 4 -3.61 -13.48 15.86
C PHE A 4 -2.29 -14.00 16.45
N ARG A 5 -2.01 -15.31 16.28
CA ARG A 5 -0.72 -15.90 16.68
C ARG A 5 0.31 -15.66 15.59
N ILE A 6 1.45 -15.09 15.98
CA ILE A 6 2.63 -14.90 15.13
C ILE A 6 3.60 -16.02 15.49
N GLU A 7 3.96 -16.84 14.50
CA GLU A 7 4.89 -17.96 14.66
C GLU A 7 6.03 -17.83 13.65
N PHE A 8 7.23 -18.24 14.06
CA PHE A 8 8.39 -18.28 13.17
C PHE A 8 8.34 -19.55 12.34
N THR A 9 8.43 -19.40 11.02
CA THR A 9 8.50 -20.51 10.06
C THR A 9 9.77 -20.38 9.22
N ASN A 10 10.32 -21.51 8.78
CA ASN A 10 11.43 -21.56 7.83
C ASN A 10 10.98 -21.38 6.38
N GLU A 11 9.69 -21.10 6.16
CA GLU A 11 9.14 -20.84 4.84
C GLU A 11 9.54 -19.46 4.33
N ARG A 12 9.95 -19.42 3.05
CA ARG A 12 10.20 -18.15 2.36
C ARG A 12 8.88 -17.57 1.88
N ILE A 13 8.56 -16.38 2.36
CA ILE A 13 7.42 -15.62 1.87
C ILE A 13 7.66 -15.23 0.41
N ILE A 14 6.85 -15.78 -0.49
CA ILE A 14 6.79 -15.37 -1.90
C ILE A 14 6.12 -13.97 -1.93
N PRO A 15 6.57 -13.02 -2.78
CA PRO A 15 6.02 -11.66 -2.80
C PRO A 15 4.48 -11.59 -2.85
N SER A 16 3.84 -12.49 -3.61
CA SER A 16 2.37 -12.61 -3.69
C SER A 16 1.74 -13.04 -2.36
N GLY A 17 2.32 -14.03 -1.68
CA GLY A 17 1.85 -14.51 -0.37
C GLY A 17 2.06 -13.46 0.73
N GLY A 18 3.20 -12.77 0.72
CA GLY A 18 3.49 -11.70 1.68
C GLY A 18 2.53 -10.53 1.56
N LEU A 19 2.22 -10.11 0.34
CA LEU A 19 1.27 -9.03 0.10
C LEU A 19 -0.15 -9.38 0.56
N ALA A 20 -0.58 -10.64 0.40
CA ALA A 20 -1.87 -11.11 0.90
C ALA A 20 -1.95 -11.04 2.45
N VAL A 21 -0.88 -11.44 3.14
CA VAL A 21 -0.78 -11.36 4.61
C VAL A 21 -0.81 -9.90 5.08
N VAL A 22 -0.03 -9.03 4.45
CA VAL A 22 -0.04 -7.58 4.75
C VAL A 22 -1.45 -7.01 4.54
N GLY A 23 -2.10 -7.32 3.42
CA GLY A 23 -3.48 -6.90 3.15
C GLY A 23 -4.47 -7.33 4.25
N ALA A 24 -4.35 -8.58 4.73
CA ALA A 24 -5.19 -9.08 5.82
C ALA A 24 -4.94 -8.38 7.16
N ILE A 25 -3.68 -8.04 7.46
CA ILE A 25 -3.29 -7.29 8.68
C ILE A 25 -3.82 -5.84 8.61
N LEU A 26 -3.65 -5.18 7.46
CA LEU A 26 -4.13 -3.81 7.25
C LEU A 26 -5.66 -3.74 7.27
N GLY A 27 -6.36 -4.75 6.74
CA GLY A 27 -7.82 -4.85 6.78
C GLY A 27 -8.38 -4.99 8.20
N LYS A 28 -7.65 -5.63 9.12
CA LYS A 28 -8.07 -5.80 10.52
C LYS A 28 -7.73 -4.61 11.44
N SER A 29 -6.84 -3.71 11.01
CA SER A 29 -6.29 -2.64 11.86
C SER A 29 -6.94 -1.26 11.62
N ASP A 30 -8.06 -1.22 10.89
CA ASP A 30 -8.72 0.02 10.43
C ASP A 30 -7.75 1.00 9.73
N PHE A 31 -6.63 0.49 9.21
CA PHE A 31 -5.52 1.29 8.70
C PHE A 31 -5.99 2.30 7.64
N VAL A 32 -6.75 1.83 6.64
CA VAL A 32 -7.30 2.65 5.57
C VAL A 32 -8.20 3.78 6.10
N LYS A 33 -9.01 3.51 7.12
CA LYS A 33 -9.89 4.52 7.73
C LYS A 33 -9.08 5.61 8.44
N ARG A 34 -7.99 5.23 9.11
CA ARG A 34 -7.10 6.17 9.80
C ARG A 34 -6.36 7.07 8.79
N LEU A 35 -5.88 6.49 7.69
CA LEU A 35 -5.23 7.24 6.62
C LEU A 35 -6.18 8.25 5.96
N ASN A 36 -7.42 7.85 5.70
CA ASN A 36 -8.43 8.71 5.09
C ASN A 36 -8.86 9.88 6.00
N ARG A 37 -8.64 9.77 7.31
CA ARG A 37 -8.92 10.84 8.29
C ARG A 37 -7.71 11.73 8.55
N MET A 38 -6.53 11.35 8.07
CA MET A 38 -5.32 12.14 8.26
C MET A 38 -5.41 13.39 7.40
N ASP A 39 -5.32 14.55 8.02
CA ASP A 39 -5.22 15.82 7.31
C ASP A 39 -3.76 16.08 6.95
N VAL A 40 -3.40 15.80 5.70
CA VAL A 40 -2.01 15.84 5.21
C VAL A 40 -1.66 17.23 4.66
N THR A 41 -2.65 18.09 4.38
CA THR A 41 -2.41 19.44 3.85
C THR A 41 -3.54 20.41 4.25
N PRO A 42 -3.23 21.51 4.96
CA PRO A 42 -4.25 22.44 5.46
C PRO A 42 -4.94 23.30 4.39
N ASN A 43 -4.53 23.23 3.11
CA ASN A 43 -4.97 24.13 2.04
C ASN A 43 -5.23 23.40 0.71
N ARG A 44 -6.15 22.42 0.68
CA ARG A 44 -6.59 21.81 -0.59
C ARG A 44 -8.09 21.57 -0.64
N SER A 45 -8.64 21.72 -1.84
CA SER A 45 -9.94 21.16 -2.23
C SER A 45 -9.93 19.64 -2.03
N GLN A 46 -11.09 19.08 -1.69
CA GLN A 46 -11.28 17.63 -1.48
C GLN A 46 -10.52 16.80 -2.52
N HIS A 47 -9.60 15.94 -2.05
CA HIS A 47 -8.86 15.06 -2.94
C HIS A 47 -9.81 14.01 -3.53
N GLN A 48 -9.87 13.91 -4.87
CA GLN A 48 -10.68 12.88 -5.54
C GLN A 48 -10.17 11.45 -5.24
N ILE A 49 -8.89 11.33 -4.88
CA ILE A 49 -8.22 10.08 -4.48
C ILE A 49 -8.00 10.12 -2.98
N LYS A 50 -8.42 9.07 -2.27
CA LYS A 50 -8.29 9.01 -0.81
C LYS A 50 -6.85 8.68 -0.40
N ASN A 51 -6.38 9.23 0.71
CA ASN A 51 -5.02 8.99 1.24
C ASN A 51 -4.72 7.49 1.46
N GLY A 52 -5.74 6.72 1.88
CA GLY A 52 -5.65 5.29 2.03
C GLY A 52 -5.32 4.56 0.73
N ASP A 53 -5.92 4.98 -0.38
CA ASP A 53 -5.69 4.38 -1.69
C ASP A 53 -4.26 4.68 -2.19
N ILE A 54 -3.77 5.89 -1.95
CA ILE A 54 -2.38 6.30 -2.28
C ILE A 54 -1.37 5.43 -1.54
N LEU A 55 -1.53 5.31 -0.22
CA LEU A 55 -0.58 4.59 0.63
C LEU A 55 -0.65 3.07 0.42
N LEU A 56 -1.84 2.50 0.21
CA LEU A 56 -1.98 1.09 -0.14
C LEU A 56 -1.33 0.76 -1.47
N THR A 57 -1.51 1.62 -2.48
CA THR A 57 -0.86 1.47 -3.79
C THR A 57 0.65 1.51 -3.65
N TYR A 58 1.17 2.45 -2.84
CA TYR A 58 2.60 2.54 -2.56
C TYR A 58 3.14 1.30 -1.84
N THR A 59 2.43 0.77 -0.84
CA THR A 59 2.80 -0.48 -0.17
C THR A 59 2.85 -1.65 -1.15
N GLY A 60 1.86 -1.78 -2.03
CA GLY A 60 1.84 -2.81 -3.07
C GLY A 60 3.04 -2.70 -4.02
N MET A 61 3.36 -1.49 -4.48
CA MET A 61 4.52 -1.24 -5.34
C MET A 61 5.85 -1.57 -4.65
N GLN A 62 5.97 -1.22 -3.36
CA GLN A 62 7.14 -1.56 -2.56
C GLN A 62 7.30 -3.07 -2.38
N CYS A 63 6.22 -3.79 -2.11
CA CYS A 63 6.23 -5.25 -2.01
C CYS A 63 6.59 -5.94 -3.33
N MET A 64 6.35 -5.29 -4.48
CA MET A 64 6.73 -5.79 -5.81
C MET A 64 8.16 -5.38 -6.23
N GLY A 65 8.91 -4.68 -5.38
CA GLY A 65 10.26 -4.22 -5.71
C GLY A 65 10.29 -3.13 -6.79
N LYS A 66 9.17 -2.41 -7.00
CA LYS A 66 9.08 -1.25 -7.90
C LYS A 66 8.86 0.03 -7.08
N PRO A 67 9.87 0.51 -6.34
CA PRO A 67 9.71 1.58 -5.36
C PRO A 67 9.43 2.96 -5.96
N GLN A 68 9.52 3.14 -7.28
CA GLN A 68 9.61 4.48 -7.88
C GLN A 68 8.51 4.79 -8.90
N PHE A 69 8.06 6.03 -8.76
CA PHE A 69 7.30 6.95 -9.62
C PHE A 69 7.54 6.85 -11.16
N GLU A 70 8.38 5.94 -11.65
CA GLU A 70 8.64 5.72 -13.08
C GLU A 70 7.42 5.16 -13.82
N ALA A 71 6.56 4.38 -13.18
CA ALA A 71 5.35 3.87 -13.83
C ALA A 71 4.36 4.99 -14.24
N ALA A 72 4.43 6.16 -13.59
CA ALA A 72 3.60 7.32 -13.92
C ALA A 72 4.26 8.24 -14.98
N LEU A 73 5.57 8.12 -15.22
CA LEU A 73 6.31 8.90 -16.23
C LEU A 73 6.63 8.09 -17.51
N GLN A 74 6.62 6.75 -17.45
CA GLN A 74 6.84 5.86 -18.59
C GLN A 74 5.65 5.78 -19.57
N GLY A 75 4.75 6.76 -19.51
CA GLY A 75 3.79 7.03 -20.58
C GLY A 75 4.32 7.99 -21.65
N ASN A 76 5.58 8.46 -21.59
CA ASN A 76 6.07 9.48 -22.53
C ASN A 76 7.58 9.40 -22.89
N MET A 77 8.18 8.21 -22.97
CA MET A 77 9.51 8.06 -23.59
C MET A 77 9.60 6.80 -24.46
N SER A 78 8.61 6.62 -25.35
CA SER A 78 8.76 5.77 -26.54
C SER A 78 8.70 6.63 -27.79
N THR A 79 9.68 7.53 -27.95
CA THR A 79 10.05 8.07 -29.27
C THR A 79 11.54 8.38 -29.28
N LYS A 80 12.34 7.37 -29.63
CA LYS A 80 13.29 7.35 -30.76
C LYS A 80 14.35 6.27 -30.52
#